data_AF-A0A969CWF3-F1
#
_entry.id   AF-A0A969CWF3-F1
#
_cell.length_a   1.000
_cell.length_b   1.000
_cell.length_c   1.000
_cell.angle_alpha   90.00
_cell.angle_beta   90.00
_cell.angle_gamma   90.00
#
_symmetry.space_group_name_H-M   'P 1'
#
loop_
_entity.id
_entity.type
_entity.pdbx_description
1 polymer ?
#
loop_
_entity_poly.entity_id
_entity_poly.type
_entity_poly.pdbx_seq_one_letter_code
_entity_poly.pdbx_strand_id
1 'polypeptide(L)' 'MLTCNYQFKLKPTKRQIVEIEKYLTAGRKLWNYALAERKDWINSHQNNLDRCSLEKEYIIPVDTPYPNYKL' A
#
# COMPACT_ATOMS: atom_id res chain seq x y z
N MET A 1 -30.05 32.18 3.78
CA MET A 1 -29.87 30.95 4.58
C MET A 1 -28.39 30.85 4.93
N LEU A 2 -28.01 31.16 6.17
CA LEU A 2 -26.61 31.16 6.61
C LEU A 2 -26.22 29.73 7.02
N THR A 3 -25.47 29.04 6.17
CA THR A 3 -24.91 27.72 6.49
C THR A 3 -23.68 27.93 7.39
N CYS A 4 -23.84 27.70 8.69
CA CYS A 4 -22.73 27.80 9.65
C CYS A 4 -21.92 26.50 9.60
N ASN A 5 -20.84 26.48 8.80
CA ASN A 5 -19.90 25.36 8.75
C ASN A 5 -18.98 25.41 9.97
N TYR A 6 -19.43 24.86 11.10
CA TYR A 6 -18.59 24.74 12.29
C TYR A 6 -17.42 23.78 12.01
N GLN A 7 -16.21 24.32 11.85
CA GLN A 7 -14.99 23.54 11.86
C GLN A 7 -14.53 23.33 13.30
N PHE A 8 -14.90 22.19 13.88
CA PHE A 8 -14.36 21.78 15.17
C PHE A 8 -12.94 21.23 14.97
N LYS A 9 -11.94 21.88 15.58
CA LYS A 9 -10.61 21.28 15.70
C LYS A 9 -10.68 20.14 16.71
N LEU A 10 -10.48 18.91 16.23
CA LEU A 10 -10.22 17.77 17.11
C LEU A 10 -8.96 18.05 17.92
N LYS A 11 -9.12 18.19 19.24
CA LYS A 11 -8.02 18.23 20.21
C LYS A 11 -7.96 16.88 20.91
N PRO A 12 -7.26 15.89 20.35
CA PRO A 12 -7.18 14.57 20.96
C PRO A 12 -6.46 14.65 22.30
N THR A 13 -6.93 13.85 23.26
CA THR A 13 -6.22 13.65 24.52
C THR A 13 -4.89 12.93 24.28
N LYS A 14 -3.97 13.00 25.25
CA LYS A 14 -2.67 12.29 25.15
C LYS A 14 -2.83 10.80 24.85
N ARG A 15 -3.86 10.15 25.42
CA ARG A 15 -4.15 8.72 25.15
C ARG A 15 -4.60 8.48 23.72
N GLN A 16 -5.49 9.33 23.20
CA GLN A 16 -5.97 9.23 21.81
C GLN A 16 -4.84 9.45 20.80
N ILE A 17 -3.89 10.36 21.07
CA ILE A 17 -2.73 10.59 20.19
C ILE A 17 -1.92 9.30 20.04
N VAL A 18 -1.56 8.66 21.17
CA VAL A 18 -0.79 7.40 21.16
C VAL A 18 -1.51 6.31 20.37
N GLU A 19 -2.82 6.21 20.54
CA GLU A 19 -3.62 5.22 19.84
C GLU A 19 -3.71 5.49 18.32
N ILE A 20 -3.92 6.75 17.93
CA ILE A 20 -3.90 7.19 16.53
C ILE A 20 -2.55 6.89 15.90
N GLU A 21 -1.44 7.24 16.56
CA GLU A 21 -0.09 6.99 16.07
C GLU A 21 0.20 5.49 15.89
N LYS A 22 -0.31 4.65 16.80
CA LYS A 22 -0.23 3.19 16.68
C LYS A 22 -0.96 2.70 15.43
N TYR A 23 -2.20 3.14 15.20
CA TYR A 23 -2.96 2.74 14.01
C TYR A 23 -2.33 3.24 12.71
N LEU A 24 -1.87 4.49 12.68
CA LEU A 24 -1.20 5.07 11.51
C LEU A 24 0.10 4.33 11.19
N THR A 25 0.85 3.92 12.22
CA THR A 25 2.07 3.14 12.04
C THR A 25 1.77 1.74 11.48
N ALA A 26 0.74 1.07 12.01
CA ALA A 26 0.31 -0.23 11.51
C ALA A 26 -0.15 -0.13 10.05
N GLY A 27 -0.99 0.86 9.73
CA GLY A 27 -1.48 1.11 8.37
C GLY A 27 -0.34 1.41 7.39
N ARG A 28 0.65 2.23 7.79
CA ARG A 28 1.83 2.51 6.97
C ARG A 28 2.63 1.26 6.65
N LYS A 29 2.87 0.40 7.66
CA LYS A 29 3.61 -0.85 7.47
C LYS A 29 2.87 -1.80 6.53
N LEU A 30 1.57 -2.00 6.76
CA LEU A 30 0.72 -2.85 5.92
C LEU A 30 0.69 -2.34 4.48
N TRP A 31 0.50 -1.03 4.30
CA TRP A 31 0.51 -0.41 2.97
C TRP A 31 1.82 -0.62 2.23
N ASN A 32 2.95 -0.35 2.90
CA ASN A 32 4.27 -0.51 2.28
C ASN A 32 4.55 -1.97 1.91
N TYR A 33 4.14 -2.92 2.75
CA TYR A 33 4.24 -4.34 2.49
C TYR A 33 3.42 -4.74 1.25
N ALA A 34 2.11 -4.43 1.24
CA ALA A 34 1.23 -4.78 0.12
C ALA A 34 1.65 -4.09 -1.20
N LEU A 35 2.18 -2.86 -1.11
CA LEU A 35 2.72 -2.15 -2.26
C LEU A 35 3.99 -2.84 -2.81
N ALA A 36 4.86 -3.33 -1.93
CA ALA A 36 6.05 -4.07 -2.34
C ALA A 36 5.67 -5.36 -3.06
N GLU A 37 4.76 -6.16 -2.50
CA GLU A 37 4.28 -7.40 -3.14
C GLU A 37 3.72 -7.13 -4.54
N ARG A 38 2.93 -6.05 -4.71
CA ARG A 38 2.38 -5.69 -6.02
C ARG A 38 3.46 -5.29 -7.01
N LYS A 39 4.48 -4.55 -6.58
CA LYS A 39 5.61 -4.19 -7.44
C LYS A 39 6.41 -5.43 -7.86
N ASP A 40 6.65 -6.34 -6.93
CA ASP A 40 7.36 -7.60 -7.21
C ASP A 40 6.61 -8.48 -8.21
N TRP A 41 5.30 -8.59 -8.05
CA TRP A 41 4.47 -9.32 -9.01
C TRP A 41 4.46 -8.65 -10.39
N ILE A 42 4.33 -7.33 -10.47
CA ILE A 42 4.37 -6.61 -11.76
C ILE A 42 5.74 -6.78 -12.41
N ASN A 43 6.83 -6.59 -11.67
CA ASN A 43 8.19 -6.69 -12.20
C ASN A 43 8.51 -8.09 -12.75
N SER A 44 7.91 -9.15 -12.19
CA SER A 44 8.09 -10.53 -12.68
C SER A 44 7.25 -10.88 -13.90
N HIS A 45 6.12 -10.21 -14.09
CA HIS A 45 5.18 -10.49 -15.18
C HIS A 45 5.24 -9.47 -16.31
N GLN A 46 5.93 -8.34 -16.10
CA GLN A 46 6.14 -7.30 -17.10
C GLN A 46 7.38 -7.62 -17.94
N ASN A 47 7.24 -7.56 -19.26
CA ASN A 47 8.34 -7.65 -20.21
C ASN A 47 8.15 -6.58 -21.31
N ASN A 48 9.20 -6.26 -22.08
CA ASN A 48 9.05 -5.36 -23.23
C ASN A 48 8.25 -6.07 -24.32
N LEU A 49 7.40 -5.31 -25.02
CA LEU A 49 6.52 -5.85 -26.06
C LEU A 49 7.30 -6.30 -27.31
N ASP A 50 8.44 -5.68 -27.56
CA ASP A 50 9.27 -5.85 -28.77
C ASP A 50 10.47 -6.77 -28.56
N ARG A 51 10.84 -7.11 -27.32
CA ARG A 51 12.02 -7.93 -26.99
C ARG A 51 11.98 -8.50 -25.58
N CYS A 52 12.59 -9.68 -25.38
CA CYS A 52 12.87 -10.20 -24.04
C CYS A 52 14.24 -9.70 -23.53
N SER A 53 14.42 -9.59 -22.22
CA SER A 53 15.75 -9.34 -21.64
C SER A 53 16.66 -10.55 -21.84
N LEU A 54 17.91 -10.32 -22.22
CA LEU A 54 18.93 -11.38 -22.34
C LEU A 54 19.87 -11.44 -21.13
N GLU A 55 19.86 -10.41 -20.27
CA GLU A 55 20.78 -10.29 -19.14
C GLU A 55 20.17 -10.81 -17.84
N LYS A 56 18.94 -10.38 -17.55
CA LYS A 56 18.25 -10.67 -16.28
C LYS A 56 16.75 -10.44 -16.40
N GLU A 57 16.01 -11.21 -15.62
CA GLU A 57 14.57 -11.04 -15.38
C GLU A 57 14.30 -11.12 -13.88
N TYR A 58 13.22 -10.48 -13.43
CA TYR A 58 12.81 -10.55 -12.03
C TYR A 58 12.00 -11.83 -11.79
N ILE A 59 12.53 -12.77 -11.01
CA ILE A 59 11.92 -14.10 -10.85
C ILE A 59 11.29 -14.23 -9.46
N ILE A 60 10.02 -14.63 -9.43
CA ILE A 60 9.29 -15.04 -8.21
C ILE A 60 8.73 -16.46 -8.44
N PRO A 61 8.27 -17.18 -7.40
CA PRO A 61 7.66 -18.50 -7.58
C PRO A 61 6.48 -18.46 -8.55
N VAL A 62 6.38 -19.45 -9.45
CA VAL A 62 5.35 -19.52 -10.50
C VAL A 62 3.94 -19.54 -9.93
N ASP A 63 3.75 -20.19 -8.77
CA ASP A 63 2.45 -20.30 -8.11
C ASP A 63 2.07 -19.06 -7.29
N THR A 64 2.85 -17.97 -7.36
CA THR A 64 2.56 -16.75 -6.59
C THR A 64 1.31 -16.05 -7.15
N PRO A 65 0.21 -15.98 -6.39
CA PRO A 65 -1.00 -15.32 -6.87
C PRO A 65 -0.79 -13.81 -6.97
N TYR A 66 -1.58 -13.15 -7.82
CA TYR A 66 -1.62 -11.69 -7.85
C TYR A 66 -2.02 -11.15 -6.46
N PRO A 67 -1.24 -10.24 -5.84
CA PRO A 67 -1.53 -9.67 -4.52
C PRO A 67 -2.70 -8.68 -4.62
N ASN A 68 -3.90 -9.26 -4.67
CA ASN A 68 -5.17 -8.58 -4.66
C ASN A 68 -5.90 -8.86 -3.35
N TYR A 69 -6.86 -8.00 -3.03
CA TYR A 69 -7.80 -8.22 -1.95
C TYR A 69 -8.81 -9.30 -2.36
N LYS A 70 -8.38 -10.57 -2.41
CA LYS A 70 -9.30 -11.70 -2.47
C LYS A 70 -9.66 -12.09 -1.04
N LEU A 71 -10.91 -11.82 -0.67
CA LEU A 71 -11.61 -12.44 0.47
C LEU A 71 -11.83 -13.93 0.19
#